data_AF-A0A3D4PZ09-F1
#
_entry.id   AF-A0A3D4PZ09-F1
#
_cell.length_a   1.000
_cell.length_b   1.000
_cell.length_c   1.000
_cell.angle_alpha   90.00
_cell.angle_beta   90.00
_cell.angle_gamma   90.00
#
_symmetry.space_group_name_H-M   'P 1'
#
loop_
_entity.id
_entity.type
_entity.pdbx_description
1 polymer ?
#
loop_
_entity_poly.entity_id
_entity_poly.type
_entity_poly.pdbx_seq_one_letter_code
_entity_poly.pdbx_strand_id
1 'polypeptide(L)'
;MGINLYHQVGHCSNWNIESYTQDSTGDGLIFSPVHQSATQIGSIASEIKSESFLDPQYYLPSSQKKKLHTYDFFPELISSGFDTMDFANFARKSAEECIKFQLENDFDRIIIPARYFDQMLPNYTESQEVYTVKPFLEVIEKLSVSKPIFITLPLTSHMILNEAYRIHLLNWITTFPEIDGVYLFSSNERKTKQITDENYLFSYLEFCRELKEAELELVIGYLNTEGLLFSLVEDITITMGAFENTRMFSLDKFLNSDDERRGPKSRIYVPGLFNWIQFSQAKEIRSDYPQVWHSVYSNTQYGEAAFNAPTDPFFNQAGLYKDFFINYSNQVTNLGELGLKDRYNTLRSQLNEANAKYSEIAVGIDLELHGRGDHIQPWLNVINKYARRYING
;
A
#
# COMPACT_ATOMS: atom_id res chain seq x y z
N MET A 1 11.84 14.28 9.42
CA MET A 1 11.02 13.31 10.18
C MET A 1 9.55 13.47 9.82
N GLY A 2 9.23 13.28 8.54
CA GLY A 2 7.86 13.25 8.06
C GLY A 2 7.33 11.82 7.95
N ILE A 3 6.03 11.68 7.79
CA ILE A 3 5.40 10.48 7.23
C ILE A 3 4.64 10.99 6.02
N ASN A 4 4.97 10.45 4.84
CA ASN A 4 4.19 10.74 3.65
C ASN A 4 3.11 9.68 3.48
N LEU A 5 1.97 10.06 2.91
CA LEU A 5 0.82 9.20 2.69
C LEU A 5 0.41 9.24 1.22
N TYR A 6 0.61 8.14 0.53
CA TYR A 6 0.26 8.04 -0.89
C TYR A 6 -1.03 7.26 -1.09
N HIS A 7 -1.81 7.68 -2.08
CA HIS A 7 -2.97 6.92 -2.54
C HIS A 7 -2.51 5.80 -3.47
N GLN A 8 -2.66 4.55 -3.07
CA GLN A 8 -2.53 3.40 -3.96
C GLN A 8 -3.74 3.33 -4.90
N VAL A 9 -3.58 3.81 -6.14
CA VAL A 9 -4.71 4.00 -7.07
C VAL A 9 -5.18 2.67 -7.63
N GLY A 10 -6.50 2.44 -7.55
CA GLY A 10 -7.17 1.25 -8.05
C GLY A 10 -8.18 1.56 -9.16
N HIS A 11 -9.17 0.68 -9.28
CA HIS A 11 -10.40 0.98 -10.02
C HIS A 11 -11.06 2.26 -9.45
N CYS A 12 -11.89 2.95 -10.24
CA CYS A 12 -12.48 4.25 -9.86
C CYS A 12 -11.42 5.28 -9.45
N SER A 13 -10.34 5.42 -10.23
CA SER A 13 -9.20 6.28 -9.92
C SER A 13 -9.56 7.75 -9.62
N ASN A 14 -10.70 8.23 -10.15
CA ASN A 14 -11.19 9.57 -9.87
C ASN A 14 -11.50 9.80 -8.40
N TRP A 15 -11.86 8.77 -7.62
CA TRP A 15 -12.11 8.94 -6.19
C TRP A 15 -10.86 9.35 -5.43
N ASN A 16 -9.73 8.70 -5.71
CA ASN A 16 -8.44 9.04 -5.11
C ASN A 16 -7.98 10.42 -5.59
N ILE A 17 -8.09 10.72 -6.88
CA ILE A 17 -7.70 12.01 -7.46
C ILE A 17 -8.53 13.15 -6.87
N GLU A 18 -9.85 13.01 -6.82
CA GLU A 18 -10.74 14.01 -6.22
C GLU A 18 -10.44 14.20 -4.75
N SER A 19 -10.21 13.15 -3.97
CA SER A 19 -9.90 13.32 -2.54
C SER A 19 -8.51 13.89 -2.28
N TYR A 20 -7.53 13.59 -3.11
CA TYR A 20 -6.23 14.26 -3.06
C TYR A 20 -6.36 15.76 -3.40
N THR A 21 -7.06 16.09 -4.49
CA THR A 21 -7.15 17.49 -4.99
C THR A 21 -8.16 18.38 -4.25
N GLN A 22 -9.27 17.82 -3.74
CA GLN A 22 -10.38 18.58 -3.17
C GLN A 22 -10.50 18.42 -1.65
N ASP A 23 -10.15 17.25 -1.12
CA ASP A 23 -10.23 16.97 0.33
C ASP A 23 -8.85 17.11 1.02
N SER A 24 -7.78 17.42 0.26
CA SER A 24 -6.40 17.56 0.75
C SER A 24 -5.92 16.33 1.52
N THR A 25 -6.15 15.15 0.97
CA THR A 25 -5.78 13.88 1.59
C THR A 25 -4.55 13.26 0.93
N GLY A 26 -3.51 13.01 1.71
CA GLY A 26 -2.24 12.43 1.24
C GLY A 26 -1.34 13.41 0.49
N ASP A 27 -0.16 12.92 0.11
CA ASP A 27 0.96 13.68 -0.45
C ASP A 27 1.29 13.29 -1.89
N GLY A 28 0.54 12.35 -2.47
CA GLY A 28 0.78 11.84 -3.81
C GLY A 28 -0.08 10.62 -4.17
N LEU A 29 0.03 10.17 -5.42
CA LEU A 29 -0.67 9.01 -5.95
C LEU A 29 0.31 7.98 -6.51
N ILE A 30 -0.04 6.70 -6.39
CA ILE A 30 0.65 5.60 -7.05
C ILE A 30 -0.26 5.05 -8.14
N PHE A 31 0.03 5.41 -9.39
CA PHE A 31 -0.77 4.99 -10.53
C PHE A 31 -0.50 3.54 -10.93
N SER A 32 -1.53 2.88 -11.46
CA SER A 32 -1.55 1.44 -11.64
C SER A 32 -2.01 1.04 -13.07
N PRO A 33 -1.09 0.56 -13.93
CA PRO A 33 -1.37 0.04 -15.27
C PRO A 33 -2.41 -1.09 -15.34
N VAL A 34 -2.58 -1.90 -14.29
CA VAL A 34 -3.64 -2.93 -14.28
C VAL A 34 -5.05 -2.31 -14.15
N HIS A 35 -5.15 -1.08 -13.62
CA HIS A 35 -6.40 -0.39 -13.36
C HIS A 35 -6.66 0.81 -14.26
N GLN A 36 -5.63 1.38 -14.88
CA GLN A 36 -5.70 2.53 -15.77
C GLN A 36 -4.95 2.22 -17.07
N SER A 37 -5.44 2.72 -18.20
CA SER A 37 -4.72 2.64 -19.48
C SER A 37 -3.69 3.76 -19.62
N ALA A 38 -2.73 3.59 -20.53
CA ALA A 38 -1.71 4.60 -20.83
C ALA A 38 -2.32 5.97 -21.16
N THR A 39 -3.39 6.00 -21.98
CA THR A 39 -4.11 7.24 -22.31
C THR A 39 -4.77 7.87 -21.09
N GLN A 40 -5.36 7.08 -20.19
CA GLN A 40 -5.97 7.60 -18.97
C GLN A 40 -4.93 8.26 -18.07
N ILE A 41 -3.76 7.62 -17.88
CA ILE A 41 -2.66 8.21 -17.11
C ILE A 41 -2.12 9.47 -17.80
N GLY A 42 -1.90 9.42 -19.12
CA GLY A 42 -1.41 10.56 -19.90
C GLY A 42 -2.30 11.80 -19.78
N SER A 43 -3.62 11.60 -19.64
CA SER A 43 -4.61 12.67 -19.51
C SER A 43 -4.69 13.33 -18.11
N ILE A 44 -4.02 12.77 -17.10
CA ILE A 44 -3.98 13.36 -15.75
C ILE A 44 -3.13 14.63 -15.78
N ALA A 45 -3.59 15.65 -15.06
CA ALA A 45 -2.91 16.95 -14.93
C ALA A 45 -1.44 16.79 -14.50
N SER A 46 -0.55 17.58 -15.10
CA SER A 46 0.89 17.53 -14.87
C SER A 46 1.25 17.70 -13.40
N GLU A 47 0.58 18.62 -12.71
CA GLU A 47 0.85 18.97 -11.32
C GLU A 47 0.61 17.79 -10.38
N ILE A 48 -0.42 16.98 -10.68
CA ILE A 48 -0.72 15.76 -9.93
C ILE A 48 0.37 14.72 -10.19
N LYS A 49 0.81 14.59 -11.45
CA LYS A 49 1.82 13.59 -11.82
C LYS A 49 3.20 13.92 -11.25
N SER A 50 3.57 15.19 -11.15
CA SER A 50 4.86 15.63 -10.58
C SER A 50 5.01 15.39 -9.08
N GLU A 51 3.92 15.11 -8.37
CA GLU A 51 3.89 14.73 -6.94
C GLU A 51 3.58 13.24 -6.75
N SER A 52 3.58 12.46 -7.83
CA SER A 52 3.12 11.08 -7.88
C SER A 52 4.08 10.21 -8.66
N PHE A 53 3.88 8.89 -8.60
CA PHE A 53 4.63 7.97 -9.44
C PHE A 53 3.79 6.85 -10.04
N LEU A 54 4.39 6.18 -11.02
CA LEU A 54 3.83 5.01 -11.68
C LEU A 54 4.45 3.75 -11.08
N ASP A 55 3.63 2.84 -10.58
CA ASP A 55 4.03 1.45 -10.40
C ASP A 55 3.89 0.74 -11.77
N PRO A 56 4.95 0.29 -12.46
CA PRO A 56 4.81 -0.32 -13.79
C PRO A 56 4.19 -1.73 -13.78
N GLN A 57 4.10 -2.37 -12.60
CA GLN A 57 3.35 -3.61 -12.36
C GLN A 57 3.78 -4.84 -13.15
N TYR A 58 5.09 -5.15 -13.20
CA TYR A 58 5.60 -6.38 -13.83
C TYR A 58 5.39 -7.63 -12.96
N TYR A 59 4.53 -7.57 -11.94
CA TYR A 59 4.37 -8.65 -10.96
C TYR A 59 3.94 -9.97 -11.61
N LEU A 60 3.08 -9.90 -12.62
CA LEU A 60 2.71 -11.02 -13.49
C LEU A 60 2.95 -10.64 -14.96
N PRO A 61 4.17 -10.83 -15.48
CA PRO A 61 4.56 -10.37 -16.82
C PRO A 61 3.70 -10.94 -17.95
N SER A 62 3.12 -12.13 -17.77
CA SER A 62 2.24 -12.83 -18.72
C SER A 62 0.76 -12.42 -18.64
N SER A 63 0.44 -11.38 -17.87
CA SER A 63 -0.95 -10.95 -17.68
C SER A 63 -1.61 -10.54 -19.00
N GLN A 64 -2.84 -11.03 -19.19
CA GLN A 64 -3.68 -10.79 -20.36
C GLN A 64 -4.68 -9.64 -20.15
N LYS A 65 -4.41 -8.74 -19.18
CA LYS A 65 -5.31 -7.61 -18.90
C LYS A 65 -5.19 -6.56 -19.99
N LYS A 66 -6.32 -6.23 -20.61
CA LYS A 66 -6.42 -5.24 -21.70
C LYS A 66 -5.74 -3.90 -21.39
N LYS A 67 -5.78 -3.42 -20.15
CA LYS A 67 -5.16 -2.14 -19.76
C LYS A 67 -3.64 -2.21 -19.71
N LEU A 68 -3.06 -3.33 -19.26
CA LEU A 68 -1.61 -3.55 -19.31
C LEU A 68 -1.11 -3.58 -20.76
N HIS A 69 -1.91 -4.13 -21.67
CA HIS A 69 -1.61 -4.14 -23.11
C HIS A 69 -1.75 -2.76 -23.78
N THR A 70 -2.08 -1.70 -23.05
CA THR A 70 -2.00 -0.32 -23.58
C THR A 70 -0.64 0.33 -23.36
N TYR A 71 0.28 -0.36 -22.68
CA TYR A 71 1.63 0.13 -22.39
C TYR A 71 2.64 -0.66 -23.23
N ASP A 72 3.31 0.01 -24.16
CA ASP A 72 4.24 -0.61 -25.12
C ASP A 72 5.44 -1.30 -24.46
N PHE A 73 5.73 -0.93 -23.21
CA PHE A 73 6.78 -1.55 -22.42
C PHE A 73 6.39 -2.89 -21.79
N PHE A 74 5.08 -3.19 -21.66
CA PHE A 74 4.64 -4.30 -20.82
C PHE A 74 5.12 -5.66 -21.37
N PRO A 75 5.67 -6.56 -20.53
CA PRO A 75 6.38 -7.75 -21.00
C PRO A 75 5.59 -8.62 -21.99
N GLU A 76 4.32 -8.94 -21.69
CA GLU A 76 3.46 -9.73 -22.57
C GLU A 76 3.33 -9.13 -23.99
N LEU A 77 3.20 -7.80 -24.06
CA LEU A 77 2.99 -7.11 -25.33
C LEU A 77 4.29 -7.01 -26.13
N ILE A 78 5.36 -6.56 -25.49
CA ILE A 78 6.62 -6.26 -26.18
C ILE A 78 7.33 -7.52 -26.70
N SER A 79 7.11 -8.66 -26.05
CA SER A 79 7.63 -9.96 -26.46
C SER A 79 6.69 -10.74 -27.38
N SER A 80 5.48 -10.21 -27.67
CA SER A 80 4.43 -10.92 -28.43
C SER A 80 4.05 -12.28 -27.81
N GLY A 81 3.96 -12.31 -26.48
CA GLY A 81 3.80 -13.52 -25.67
C GLY A 81 4.97 -13.69 -24.71
N PHE A 82 4.72 -13.63 -23.41
CA PHE A 82 5.80 -13.69 -22.41
C PHE A 82 6.33 -15.11 -22.22
N ASP A 83 7.60 -15.30 -22.57
CA ASP A 83 8.45 -16.38 -22.08
C ASP A 83 9.66 -15.79 -21.34
N THR A 84 10.06 -16.41 -20.22
CA THR A 84 11.11 -15.83 -19.36
C THR A 84 12.50 -15.86 -20.01
N MET A 85 12.84 -16.92 -20.75
CA MET A 85 14.16 -17.01 -21.40
C MET A 85 14.24 -16.04 -22.58
N ASP A 86 13.16 -15.95 -23.34
CA ASP A 86 13.11 -15.06 -24.51
C ASP A 86 13.04 -13.59 -24.09
N PHE A 87 12.44 -13.27 -22.94
CA PHE A 87 12.31 -11.90 -22.45
C PHE A 87 13.65 -11.21 -22.21
N ALA A 88 14.74 -11.94 -21.91
CA ALA A 88 16.07 -11.34 -21.82
C ALA A 88 16.45 -10.50 -23.06
N ASN A 89 16.01 -10.94 -24.25
CA ASN A 89 16.26 -10.23 -25.51
C ASN A 89 15.44 -8.94 -25.65
N PHE A 90 14.34 -8.82 -24.91
CA PHE A 90 13.43 -7.68 -24.94
C PHE A 90 13.58 -6.76 -23.71
N ALA A 91 14.26 -7.21 -22.66
CA ALA A 91 14.34 -6.51 -21.38
C ALA A 91 14.84 -5.07 -21.51
N ARG A 92 15.90 -4.82 -22.30
CA ARG A 92 16.41 -3.46 -22.55
C ARG A 92 15.41 -2.58 -23.30
N LYS A 93 14.71 -3.13 -24.29
CA LYS A 93 13.68 -2.38 -25.04
C LYS A 93 12.49 -2.05 -24.13
N SER A 94 12.07 -3.01 -23.30
CA SER A 94 11.02 -2.84 -22.30
C SER A 94 11.39 -1.75 -21.29
N ALA A 95 12.63 -1.76 -20.81
CA ALA A 95 13.17 -0.72 -19.93
C ALA A 95 13.15 0.66 -20.59
N GLU A 96 13.61 0.76 -21.84
CA GLU A 96 13.65 2.01 -22.60
C GLU A 96 12.25 2.63 -22.74
N GLU A 97 11.26 1.86 -23.15
CA GLU A 97 9.89 2.34 -23.31
C GLU A 97 9.22 2.65 -21.96
N CYS A 98 9.53 1.89 -20.89
CA CYS A 98 9.01 2.15 -19.56
C CYS A 98 9.56 3.46 -18.97
N ILE A 99 10.86 3.70 -19.12
CA ILE A 99 11.51 4.91 -18.61
C ILE A 99 11.04 6.13 -19.40
N LYS A 100 10.95 6.04 -20.73
CA LYS A 100 10.37 7.13 -21.55
C LYS A 100 8.96 7.49 -21.10
N PHE A 101 8.08 6.49 -20.93
CA PHE A 101 6.71 6.76 -20.47
C PHE A 101 6.69 7.45 -19.10
N GLN A 102 7.55 7.04 -18.17
CA GLN A 102 7.64 7.67 -16.84
C GLN A 102 8.14 9.12 -16.92
N LEU A 103 9.15 9.39 -17.75
CA LEU A 103 9.71 10.74 -17.95
C LEU A 103 8.73 11.67 -18.68
N GLU A 104 8.07 11.18 -19.74
CA GLU A 104 7.06 11.94 -20.51
C GLU A 104 5.86 12.36 -19.66
N ASN A 105 5.56 11.59 -18.60
CA ASN A 105 4.50 11.90 -17.64
C ASN A 105 4.97 12.70 -16.44
N ASP A 106 6.25 13.04 -16.38
CA ASP A 106 6.88 13.84 -15.33
C ASP A 106 6.67 13.30 -13.89
N PHE A 107 6.61 11.98 -13.70
CA PHE A 107 6.50 11.41 -12.36
C PHE A 107 7.68 11.77 -11.46
N ASP A 108 7.46 11.90 -10.15
CA ASP A 108 8.45 12.43 -9.20
C ASP A 108 9.74 11.58 -9.12
N ARG A 109 9.64 10.29 -9.44
CA ARG A 109 10.72 9.31 -9.43
C ARG A 109 10.55 8.26 -10.54
N ILE A 110 11.63 7.53 -10.81
CA ILE A 110 11.60 6.36 -11.71
C ILE A 110 11.44 5.09 -10.88
N ILE A 111 10.45 4.26 -11.23
CA ILE A 111 10.29 2.94 -10.66
C ILE A 111 10.87 1.89 -11.62
N ILE A 112 11.83 1.12 -11.11
CA ILE A 112 12.27 -0.14 -11.69
C ILE A 112 11.29 -1.23 -11.20
N PRO A 113 10.56 -1.89 -12.10
CA PRO A 113 9.59 -2.90 -11.72
C PRO A 113 10.27 -4.22 -11.36
N ALA A 114 9.52 -5.11 -10.74
CA ALA A 114 9.98 -6.45 -10.41
C ALA A 114 8.89 -7.49 -10.69
N ARG A 115 9.32 -8.71 -10.97
CA ARG A 115 8.43 -9.88 -11.03
C ARG A 115 8.12 -10.34 -9.61
N TYR A 116 6.87 -10.67 -9.33
CA TYR A 116 6.50 -11.31 -8.07
C TYR A 116 6.65 -12.83 -8.20
N PHE A 117 7.16 -13.45 -7.14
CA PHE A 117 7.24 -14.90 -7.00
C PHE A 117 6.54 -15.29 -5.71
N ASP A 118 5.63 -16.26 -5.80
CA ASP A 118 4.87 -16.79 -4.66
C ASP A 118 5.71 -17.72 -3.76
N GLN A 119 6.92 -18.07 -4.20
CA GLN A 119 7.86 -18.93 -3.49
C GLN A 119 9.20 -18.23 -3.30
N MET A 120 9.92 -18.64 -2.26
CA MET A 120 11.30 -18.20 -2.01
C MET A 120 12.24 -18.87 -3.00
N LEU A 121 12.53 -18.17 -4.10
CA LEU A 121 13.45 -18.66 -5.12
C LEU A 121 14.90 -18.33 -4.74
N PRO A 122 15.84 -19.29 -4.82
CA PRO A 122 17.26 -19.02 -4.59
C PRO A 122 17.85 -17.99 -5.54
N ASN A 123 17.35 -17.94 -6.78
CA ASN A 123 17.82 -17.05 -7.84
C ASN A 123 16.94 -15.79 -8.03
N TYR A 124 16.21 -15.38 -6.98
CA TYR A 124 15.31 -14.23 -7.05
C TYR A 124 16.05 -12.97 -7.49
N THR A 125 17.14 -12.63 -6.80
CA THR A 125 17.95 -11.42 -7.05
C THR A 125 18.57 -11.44 -8.43
N GLU A 126 19.14 -12.56 -8.86
CA GLU A 126 19.75 -12.78 -10.17
C GLU A 126 18.73 -12.63 -11.29
N SER A 127 17.50 -13.12 -11.06
CA SER A 127 16.41 -12.96 -12.04
C SER A 127 16.00 -11.50 -12.16
N GLN A 128 15.79 -10.77 -11.05
CA GLN A 128 15.48 -9.34 -11.11
C GLN A 128 16.62 -8.56 -11.78
N GLU A 129 17.88 -8.89 -11.48
CA GLU A 129 19.03 -8.24 -12.12
C GLU A 129 19.02 -8.32 -13.64
N VAL A 130 18.83 -9.54 -14.17
CA VAL A 130 18.90 -9.79 -15.61
C VAL A 130 17.70 -9.18 -16.33
N TYR A 131 16.50 -9.28 -15.77
CA TYR A 131 15.28 -8.93 -16.49
C TYR A 131 14.79 -7.50 -16.24
N THR A 132 15.15 -6.89 -15.11
CA THR A 132 14.67 -5.53 -14.77
C THR A 132 15.80 -4.60 -14.32
N VAL A 133 16.56 -4.91 -13.26
CA VAL A 133 17.48 -3.93 -12.65
C VAL A 133 18.56 -3.45 -13.62
N LYS A 134 19.40 -4.35 -14.17
CA LYS A 134 20.49 -3.93 -15.07
C LYS A 134 19.97 -3.28 -16.36
N PRO A 135 18.98 -3.85 -17.08
CA PRO A 135 18.42 -3.20 -18.26
C PRO A 135 17.89 -1.79 -17.99
N PHE A 136 17.24 -1.55 -16.84
CA PHE A 136 16.74 -0.22 -16.48
C PHE A 136 17.87 0.73 -16.13
N LEU A 137 18.84 0.33 -15.30
CA LEU A 137 19.98 1.17 -14.93
C LEU A 137 20.81 1.58 -16.16
N GLU A 138 21.07 0.66 -17.10
CA GLU A 138 21.75 0.97 -18.37
C GLU A 138 21.02 2.03 -19.20
N VAL A 139 19.68 1.99 -19.20
CA VAL A 139 18.86 2.98 -19.92
C VAL A 139 18.85 4.31 -19.18
N ILE A 140 18.70 4.30 -17.86
CA ILE A 140 18.73 5.50 -17.00
C ILE A 140 20.06 6.24 -17.21
N GLU A 141 21.18 5.54 -17.19
CA GLU A 141 22.51 6.11 -17.44
C GLU A 141 22.60 6.70 -18.86
N LYS A 142 22.19 5.92 -19.88
CA LYS A 142 22.19 6.36 -21.29
C LYS A 142 21.34 7.62 -21.53
N LEU A 143 20.21 7.74 -20.84
CA LEU A 143 19.31 8.89 -20.93
C LEU A 143 19.68 10.02 -19.97
N SER A 144 20.71 9.83 -19.13
CA SER A 144 21.16 10.79 -18.11
C SER A 144 20.02 11.27 -17.22
N VAL A 145 19.19 10.33 -16.76
CA VAL A 145 18.04 10.63 -15.90
C VAL A 145 18.51 11.15 -14.55
N SER A 146 17.94 12.28 -14.11
CA SER A 146 18.31 12.94 -12.85
C SER A 146 17.27 12.79 -11.73
N LYS A 147 16.23 11.99 -11.96
CA LYS A 147 15.17 11.74 -10.97
C LYS A 147 15.58 10.61 -10.02
N PRO A 148 15.08 10.60 -8.77
CA PRO A 148 15.33 9.48 -7.86
C PRO A 148 14.91 8.15 -8.48
N ILE A 149 15.67 7.09 -8.20
CA ILE A 149 15.48 5.76 -8.78
C ILE A 149 15.11 4.79 -7.67
N PHE A 150 13.96 4.15 -7.85
CA PHE A 150 13.42 3.20 -6.87
C PHE A 150 13.36 1.81 -7.46
N ILE A 151 13.75 0.82 -6.67
CA ILE A 151 13.51 -0.58 -7.00
C ILE A 151 12.23 -1.08 -6.33
N THR A 152 11.42 -1.81 -7.09
CA THR A 152 10.25 -2.48 -6.52
C THR A 152 10.66 -3.80 -5.87
N LEU A 153 10.20 -4.05 -4.65
CA LEU A 153 10.50 -5.26 -3.89
C LEU A 153 9.21 -5.97 -3.46
N PRO A 154 8.61 -6.79 -4.35
CA PRO A 154 7.37 -7.52 -4.09
C PRO A 154 7.67 -8.85 -3.38
N LEU A 155 7.36 -8.96 -2.08
CA LEU A 155 7.75 -10.11 -1.25
C LEU A 155 6.57 -10.93 -0.74
N THR A 156 6.83 -12.17 -0.33
CA THR A 156 5.87 -12.96 0.46
C THR A 156 6.11 -12.80 1.95
N SER A 157 5.12 -13.13 2.78
CA SER A 157 5.28 -13.14 4.24
C SER A 157 6.42 -14.06 4.69
N HIS A 158 6.65 -15.19 4.00
CA HIS A 158 7.77 -16.09 4.27
C HIS A 158 9.14 -15.46 3.98
N MET A 159 9.24 -14.62 2.95
CA MET A 159 10.46 -13.86 2.65
C MET A 159 10.74 -12.80 3.73
N ILE A 160 9.70 -12.10 4.18
CA ILE A 160 9.81 -11.11 5.27
C ILE A 160 10.22 -11.79 6.59
N LEU A 161 9.66 -12.96 6.91
CA LEU A 161 9.97 -13.69 8.14
C LEU A 161 11.40 -14.26 8.17
N ASN A 162 12.03 -14.47 7.02
CA ASN A 162 13.37 -15.05 6.91
C ASN A 162 14.46 -13.97 6.98
N GLU A 163 15.07 -13.82 8.15
CA GLU A 163 16.15 -12.85 8.39
C GLU A 163 17.32 -12.95 7.40
N ALA A 164 17.80 -14.18 7.11
CA ALA A 164 18.89 -14.37 6.15
C ALA A 164 18.51 -13.90 4.74
N TYR A 165 17.26 -14.10 4.35
CA TYR A 165 16.74 -13.63 3.06
C TYR A 165 16.67 -12.10 3.02
N ARG A 166 16.21 -11.46 4.10
CA ARG A 166 16.19 -9.98 4.20
C ARG A 166 17.57 -9.37 4.12
N ILE A 167 18.54 -9.95 4.84
CA ILE A 167 19.96 -9.52 4.79
C ILE A 167 20.50 -9.66 3.37
N HIS A 168 20.20 -10.78 2.69
CA HIS A 168 20.59 -10.98 1.29
C HIS A 168 20.00 -9.91 0.37
N LEU A 169 18.70 -9.61 0.51
CA LEU A 169 18.04 -8.56 -0.27
C LEU A 169 18.62 -7.17 -0.01
N LEU A 170 18.87 -6.82 1.26
CA LEU A 170 19.48 -5.54 1.63
C LEU A 170 20.86 -5.41 0.98
N ASN A 171 21.73 -6.40 1.17
CA ASN A 171 23.07 -6.41 0.58
C ASN A 171 23.00 -6.25 -0.94
N TRP A 172 22.10 -7.01 -1.59
CA TRP A 172 21.89 -6.93 -3.03
C TRP A 172 21.51 -5.52 -3.50
N ILE A 173 20.50 -4.90 -2.88
CA ILE A 173 20.05 -3.54 -3.24
C ILE A 173 21.20 -2.54 -3.09
N THR A 174 21.96 -2.64 -2.00
CA THR A 174 23.10 -1.73 -1.75
C THR A 174 24.29 -1.93 -2.67
N THR A 175 24.29 -2.96 -3.55
CA THR A 175 25.32 -3.09 -4.60
C THR A 175 25.12 -2.11 -5.77
N PHE A 176 23.93 -1.49 -5.88
CA PHE A 176 23.59 -0.54 -6.93
C PHE A 176 23.55 0.88 -6.36
N PRO A 177 24.65 1.66 -6.45
CA PRO A 177 24.72 3.01 -5.89
C PRO A 177 23.75 4.00 -6.56
N GLU A 178 23.19 3.66 -7.72
CA GLU A 178 22.18 4.45 -8.43
C GLU A 178 20.78 4.32 -7.80
N ILE A 179 20.55 3.36 -6.89
CA ILE A 179 19.23 3.16 -6.27
C ILE A 179 19.10 4.05 -5.03
N ASP A 180 18.20 5.02 -5.11
CA ASP A 180 17.91 5.95 -4.01
C ASP A 180 16.88 5.38 -3.02
N GLY A 181 16.04 4.44 -3.45
CA GLY A 181 14.97 3.95 -2.60
C GLY A 181 14.32 2.64 -3.02
N VAL A 182 13.39 2.20 -2.18
CA VAL A 182 12.68 0.93 -2.32
C VAL A 182 11.17 1.15 -2.25
N TYR A 183 10.45 0.65 -3.26
CA TYR A 183 9.01 0.46 -3.19
C TYR A 183 8.71 -0.98 -2.75
N LEU A 184 8.46 -1.16 -1.46
CA LEU A 184 8.31 -2.45 -0.80
C LEU A 184 6.84 -2.74 -0.52
N PHE A 185 6.40 -3.95 -0.82
CA PHE A 185 5.14 -4.47 -0.30
C PHE A 185 5.22 -5.98 -0.16
N SER A 186 4.32 -6.53 0.65
CA SER A 186 4.29 -7.97 0.87
C SER A 186 2.89 -8.55 0.74
N SER A 187 2.81 -9.70 0.06
CA SER A 187 1.63 -10.57 0.11
C SER A 187 1.62 -11.32 1.44
N ASN A 188 0.45 -11.33 2.08
CA ASN A 188 0.25 -12.09 3.29
C ASN A 188 -1.09 -12.83 3.22
N GLU A 189 -1.03 -14.15 3.23
CA GLU A 189 -2.23 -14.98 3.33
C GLU A 189 -2.80 -14.89 4.74
N ARG A 190 -4.02 -14.38 4.86
CA ARG A 190 -4.67 -14.13 6.15
C ARG A 190 -6.15 -14.45 6.12
N LYS A 191 -6.68 -14.88 7.27
CA LYS A 191 -8.10 -15.22 7.47
C LYS A 191 -8.98 -13.99 7.69
N THR A 192 -8.40 -12.94 8.25
CA THR A 192 -9.05 -11.66 8.55
C THR A 192 -8.41 -10.56 7.72
N LYS A 193 -9.07 -9.40 7.61
CA LYS A 193 -8.54 -8.27 6.83
C LYS A 193 -7.45 -7.49 7.54
N GLN A 194 -7.40 -7.61 8.86
CA GLN A 194 -6.35 -7.04 9.70
C GLN A 194 -5.29 -8.11 9.94
N ILE A 195 -4.00 -7.75 9.91
CA ILE A 195 -2.97 -8.73 10.27
C ILE A 195 -3.03 -8.99 11.77
N THR A 196 -3.07 -10.27 12.15
CA THR A 196 -2.96 -10.74 13.54
C THR A 196 -1.63 -11.45 13.80
N ASP A 197 -0.81 -11.69 12.77
CA ASP A 197 0.50 -12.34 12.92
C ASP A 197 1.55 -11.34 13.43
N GLU A 198 1.88 -11.46 14.71
CA GLU A 198 2.85 -10.60 15.40
C GLU A 198 4.28 -10.75 14.85
N ASN A 199 4.67 -11.98 14.48
CA ASN A 199 6.02 -12.24 14.01
C ASN A 199 6.22 -11.57 12.64
N TYR A 200 5.25 -11.74 11.75
CA TYR A 200 5.30 -11.11 10.44
C TYR A 200 5.32 -9.58 10.54
N LEU A 201 4.40 -8.96 11.29
CA LEU A 201 4.39 -7.49 11.44
C LEU A 201 5.69 -6.95 12.06
N PHE A 202 6.21 -7.63 13.08
CA PHE A 202 7.46 -7.22 13.71
C PHE A 202 8.65 -7.34 12.75
N SER A 203 8.78 -8.47 12.03
CA SER A 203 9.84 -8.66 11.04
C SER A 203 9.72 -7.69 9.87
N TYR A 204 8.50 -7.27 9.51
CA TYR A 204 8.29 -6.28 8.47
C TYR A 204 8.75 -4.88 8.91
N LEU A 205 8.40 -4.45 10.13
CA LEU A 205 8.90 -3.19 10.70
C LEU A 205 10.42 -3.20 10.86
N GLU A 206 10.98 -4.32 11.31
CA GLU A 206 12.43 -4.52 11.42
C GLU A 206 13.12 -4.36 10.06
N PHE A 207 12.57 -4.97 9.00
CA PHE A 207 13.12 -4.81 7.65
C PHE A 207 13.03 -3.39 7.13
N CYS A 208 11.92 -2.69 7.38
CA CYS A 208 11.77 -1.30 7.00
C CYS A 208 12.85 -0.43 7.68
N ARG A 209 13.13 -0.68 8.96
CA ARG A 209 14.21 -0.03 9.69
C ARG A 209 15.58 -0.36 9.10
N GLU A 210 15.86 -1.62 8.81
CA GLU A 210 17.12 -2.07 8.18
C GLU A 210 17.37 -1.35 6.83
N LEU A 211 16.33 -1.19 6.00
CA LEU A 211 16.42 -0.43 4.74
C LEU A 211 16.69 1.06 4.98
N LYS A 212 16.02 1.68 5.96
CA LYS A 212 16.27 3.08 6.33
C LYS A 212 17.67 3.31 6.90
N GLU A 213 18.19 2.37 7.69
CA GLU A 213 19.56 2.42 8.23
C GLU A 213 20.62 2.34 7.13
N ALA A 214 20.28 1.75 5.98
CA ALA A 214 21.10 1.77 4.77
C ALA A 214 20.88 3.02 3.89
N GLU A 215 20.27 4.08 4.46
CA GLU A 215 20.03 5.37 3.82
C GLU A 215 19.09 5.34 2.61
N LEU A 216 18.32 4.26 2.44
CA LEU A 216 17.34 4.15 1.36
C LEU A 216 16.06 4.94 1.71
N GLU A 217 15.50 5.62 0.72
CA GLU A 217 14.11 6.06 0.79
C GLU A 217 13.16 4.85 0.74
N LEU A 218 12.01 4.95 1.41
CA LEU A 218 11.12 3.81 1.59
C LEU A 218 9.66 4.17 1.38
N VAL A 219 9.03 3.47 0.42
CA VAL A 219 7.59 3.50 0.19
C VAL A 219 7.01 2.12 0.47
N ILE A 220 6.03 2.04 1.37
CA ILE A 220 5.33 0.80 1.70
C ILE A 220 3.97 0.75 1.02
N GLY A 221 3.88 -0.08 -0.03
CA GLY A 221 2.68 -0.28 -0.82
C GLY A 221 1.66 -1.22 -0.17
N TYR A 222 0.41 -1.10 -0.61
CA TYR A 222 -0.66 -2.04 -0.28
C TYR A 222 -0.87 -2.25 1.22
N LEU A 223 -0.87 -1.17 1.99
CA LEU A 223 -1.18 -1.20 3.42
C LEU A 223 -2.68 -1.06 3.68
N ASN A 224 -3.19 -1.83 4.64
CA ASN A 224 -4.47 -1.57 5.27
C ASN A 224 -4.22 -0.73 6.55
N THR A 225 -5.07 -0.84 7.57
CA THR A 225 -4.98 0.06 8.74
C THR A 225 -3.74 -0.19 9.59
N GLU A 226 -3.05 -1.34 9.43
CA GLU A 226 -1.72 -1.60 10.00
C GLU A 226 -0.66 -0.61 9.53
N GLY A 227 -0.89 0.14 8.45
CA GLY A 227 0.03 1.17 7.97
C GLY A 227 0.37 2.21 9.04
N LEU A 228 -0.52 2.46 10.00
CA LEU A 228 -0.25 3.36 11.13
C LEU A 228 0.88 2.85 12.04
N LEU A 229 1.11 1.53 12.12
CA LEU A 229 2.22 0.99 12.90
C LEU A 229 3.58 1.32 12.29
N PHE A 230 3.63 1.49 10.96
CA PHE A 230 4.84 1.85 10.24
C PHE A 230 5.26 3.31 10.48
N SER A 231 4.43 4.12 11.15
CA SER A 231 4.83 5.44 11.65
C SER A 231 6.00 5.40 12.64
N LEU A 232 6.32 4.21 13.17
CA LEU A 232 7.48 3.94 14.03
C LEU A 232 8.80 3.78 13.27
N VAL A 233 8.76 3.89 11.94
CA VAL A 233 9.93 4.00 11.08
C VAL A 233 10.03 5.46 10.64
N GLU A 234 11.22 6.05 10.75
CA GLU A 234 11.44 7.47 10.41
C GLU A 234 11.51 7.68 8.90
N ASP A 235 11.01 8.84 8.44
CA ASP A 235 11.06 9.29 7.05
C ASP A 235 10.63 8.20 6.04
N ILE A 236 9.39 7.74 6.26
CA ILE A 236 8.74 6.67 5.51
C ILE A 236 7.52 7.20 4.74
N THR A 237 7.27 6.63 3.57
CA THR A 237 6.02 6.81 2.85
C THR A 237 5.16 5.56 3.03
N ILE A 238 3.93 5.73 3.52
CA ILE A 238 2.94 4.65 3.62
C ILE A 238 1.81 4.90 2.62
N THR A 239 0.94 3.90 2.46
CA THR A 239 -0.15 3.97 1.48
C THR A 239 -1.53 3.80 2.09
N MET A 240 -2.52 4.35 1.41
CA MET A 240 -3.94 4.04 1.61
C MET A 240 -4.60 3.75 0.26
N GLY A 241 -5.71 3.00 0.28
CA GLY A 241 -6.45 2.68 -0.94
C GLY A 241 -7.93 2.46 -0.68
N ALA A 242 -8.78 2.78 -1.67
CA ALA A 242 -10.22 2.62 -1.55
C ALA A 242 -10.59 1.14 -1.33
N PHE A 243 -10.10 0.29 -2.22
CA PHE A 243 -10.48 -1.12 -2.27
C PHE A 243 -9.50 -2.01 -1.50
N GLU A 244 -9.97 -3.21 -1.18
CA GLU A 244 -9.16 -4.21 -0.47
C GLU A 244 -7.91 -4.60 -1.25
N ASN A 245 -8.00 -4.77 -2.57
CA ASN A 245 -6.86 -5.10 -3.43
C ASN A 245 -5.84 -3.96 -3.63
N THR A 246 -6.17 -2.75 -3.17
CA THR A 246 -5.25 -1.60 -3.05
C THR A 246 -4.70 -1.42 -1.64
N ARG A 247 -5.25 -2.16 -0.66
CA ARG A 247 -4.80 -2.20 0.74
C ARG A 247 -4.18 -3.54 1.14
N MET A 248 -4.20 -4.51 0.23
CA MET A 248 -3.68 -5.86 0.38
C MET A 248 -3.25 -6.32 -1.00
N PHE A 249 -1.96 -6.60 -1.20
CA PHE A 249 -1.49 -7.08 -2.48
C PHE A 249 -1.96 -8.52 -2.73
N SER A 250 -2.45 -8.78 -3.95
CA SER A 250 -2.73 -10.12 -4.46
C SER A 250 -2.51 -10.13 -5.98
N LEU A 251 -2.05 -11.27 -6.50
CA LEU A 251 -1.94 -11.51 -7.93
C LEU A 251 -3.29 -11.65 -8.63
N ASP A 252 -4.39 -11.90 -7.91
CA ASP A 252 -5.71 -12.15 -8.51
C ASP A 252 -6.17 -11.03 -9.45
N LYS A 253 -5.77 -9.78 -9.16
CA LYS A 253 -6.12 -8.63 -9.99
C LYS A 253 -5.43 -8.61 -11.35
N PHE A 254 -4.38 -9.40 -11.54
CA PHE A 254 -3.66 -9.58 -12.81
C PHE A 254 -4.20 -10.74 -13.64
N LEU A 255 -5.03 -11.61 -13.05
CA LEU A 255 -5.64 -12.74 -13.73
C LEU A 255 -6.98 -12.32 -14.36
N ASN A 256 -7.29 -12.84 -15.54
CA ASN A 256 -8.64 -12.77 -16.09
C ASN A 256 -9.51 -13.77 -15.33
N SER A 257 -10.55 -13.27 -14.66
CA SER A 257 -11.55 -14.13 -14.01
C SER A 257 -12.87 -13.95 -14.74
N ASP A 258 -13.44 -15.05 -15.21
CA ASP A 258 -14.77 -15.07 -15.83
C ASP A 258 -15.91 -15.18 -14.79
N ASP A 259 -15.57 -15.24 -13.49
CA ASP A 259 -16.54 -15.38 -12.42
C ASP A 259 -17.32 -14.08 -12.14
N GLU A 260 -18.65 -14.19 -12.06
CA GLU A 260 -19.53 -13.17 -11.50
C GLU A 260 -19.22 -12.98 -10.00
N ARG A 261 -18.33 -12.05 -9.69
CA ARG A 261 -18.00 -11.72 -8.29
C ARG A 261 -19.11 -10.83 -7.71
N ARG A 262 -19.80 -11.33 -6.68
CA ARG A 262 -20.73 -10.53 -5.89
C ARG A 262 -19.94 -9.46 -5.13
N GLY A 263 -20.39 -8.21 -5.23
CA GLY A 263 -19.75 -7.09 -4.53
C GLY A 263 -19.72 -7.26 -3.01
N PRO A 264 -18.67 -6.79 -2.33
CA PRO A 264 -18.58 -6.90 -0.87
C PRO A 264 -19.65 -6.06 -0.19
N LYS A 265 -20.00 -6.44 1.05
CA LYS A 265 -20.79 -5.57 1.92
C LYS A 265 -20.05 -4.26 2.17
N SER A 266 -20.77 -3.15 2.19
CA SER A 266 -20.22 -1.84 2.50
C SER A 266 -19.69 -1.80 3.94
N ARG A 267 -18.55 -1.13 4.09
CA ARG A 267 -17.84 -0.97 5.35
C ARG A 267 -17.40 0.47 5.48
N ILE A 268 -17.35 0.96 6.70
CA ILE A 268 -16.83 2.28 7.05
C ILE A 268 -15.59 2.12 7.92
N TYR A 269 -14.60 2.97 7.71
CA TYR A 269 -13.44 3.02 8.59
C TYR A 269 -13.81 3.73 9.89
N VAL A 270 -13.49 3.11 11.03
CA VAL A 270 -13.69 3.68 12.35
C VAL A 270 -12.32 3.91 12.99
N PRO A 271 -11.80 5.16 12.97
CA PRO A 271 -10.44 5.50 13.38
C PRO A 271 -10.04 4.98 14.76
N GLY A 272 -10.90 5.22 15.77
CA GLY A 272 -10.64 4.80 17.15
C GLY A 272 -10.76 3.29 17.40
N LEU A 273 -11.20 2.52 16.40
CA LEU A 273 -11.19 1.05 16.44
C LEU A 273 -10.10 0.45 15.54
N PHE A 274 -9.34 1.29 14.82
CA PHE A 274 -8.32 0.88 13.85
C PHE A 274 -8.83 -0.15 12.83
N ASN A 275 -10.10 -0.07 12.43
CA ASN A 275 -10.73 -1.11 11.63
C ASN A 275 -11.85 -0.61 10.71
N TRP A 276 -12.19 -1.44 9.73
CA TRP A 276 -13.32 -1.27 8.83
C TRP A 276 -14.49 -2.13 9.32
N ILE A 277 -15.54 -1.47 9.80
CA ILE A 277 -16.75 -2.12 10.33
C ILE A 277 -17.83 -2.17 9.25
N GLN A 278 -18.60 -3.26 9.18
CA GLN A 278 -19.78 -3.32 8.29
C GLN A 278 -20.69 -2.13 8.59
N PHE A 279 -21.14 -1.45 7.54
CA PHE A 279 -21.85 -0.18 7.71
C PHE A 279 -23.13 -0.35 8.54
N SER A 280 -23.83 -1.47 8.38
CA SER A 280 -24.98 -1.84 9.21
C SER A 280 -24.61 -1.97 10.70
N GLN A 281 -23.50 -2.62 11.03
CA GLN A 281 -23.02 -2.75 12.42
C GLN A 281 -22.50 -1.43 12.98
N ALA A 282 -21.96 -0.55 12.13
CA ALA A 282 -21.61 0.82 12.53
C ALA A 282 -22.84 1.65 12.90
N LYS A 283 -23.97 1.46 12.19
CA LYS A 283 -25.26 2.08 12.56
C LYS A 283 -25.77 1.57 13.91
N GLU A 284 -25.65 0.27 14.17
CA GLU A 284 -25.99 -0.33 15.47
C GLU A 284 -25.14 0.27 16.60
N ILE A 285 -23.81 0.36 16.41
CA ILE A 285 -22.93 1.03 17.39
C ILE A 285 -23.33 2.49 17.61
N ARG A 286 -23.59 3.25 16.53
CA ARG A 286 -24.02 4.66 16.61
C ARG A 286 -25.34 4.84 17.37
N SER A 287 -26.28 3.92 17.21
CA SER A 287 -27.59 3.93 17.87
C SER A 287 -27.52 3.50 19.33
N ASP A 288 -26.92 2.34 19.58
CA ASP A 288 -27.06 1.62 20.85
C ASP A 288 -25.95 2.01 21.83
N TYR A 289 -24.81 2.47 21.31
CA TYR A 289 -23.64 2.90 22.08
C TYR A 289 -23.18 4.30 21.65
N PRO A 290 -24.04 5.34 21.73
CA PRO A 290 -23.71 6.66 21.22
C PRO A 290 -22.43 7.23 21.86
N GLN A 291 -22.21 7.02 23.15
CA GLN A 291 -20.99 7.50 23.81
C GLN A 291 -19.72 6.83 23.27
N VAL A 292 -19.78 5.52 22.98
CA VAL A 292 -18.68 4.81 22.30
C VAL A 292 -18.47 5.39 20.92
N TRP A 293 -19.54 5.53 20.12
CA TRP A 293 -19.47 6.07 18.76
C TRP A 293 -18.76 7.43 18.69
N HIS A 294 -19.18 8.40 19.53
CA HIS A 294 -18.56 9.72 19.58
C HIS A 294 -17.08 9.69 19.98
N SER A 295 -16.64 8.65 20.70
CA SER A 295 -15.23 8.49 21.09
C SER A 295 -14.37 7.80 20.03
N VAL A 296 -14.96 7.01 19.12
CA VAL A 296 -14.19 6.20 18.15
C VAL A 296 -14.32 6.68 16.70
N TYR A 297 -15.30 7.52 16.40
CA TYR A 297 -15.55 7.99 15.04
C TYR A 297 -15.49 9.51 14.94
N SER A 298 -14.81 9.99 13.91
CA SER A 298 -14.74 11.41 13.56
C SER A 298 -15.58 11.64 12.30
N ASN A 299 -16.58 12.52 12.42
CA ASN A 299 -17.51 12.79 11.34
C ASN A 299 -16.83 13.55 10.20
N THR A 300 -17.07 13.09 8.97
CA THR A 300 -16.75 13.84 7.75
C THR A 300 -18.04 14.17 7.00
N GLN A 301 -17.98 15.08 6.02
CA GLN A 301 -19.12 15.35 5.14
C GLN A 301 -19.63 14.09 4.42
N TYR A 302 -18.73 13.17 4.05
CA TYR A 302 -19.09 11.95 3.34
C TYR A 302 -19.68 10.89 4.28
N GLY A 303 -19.11 10.76 5.48
CA GLY A 303 -19.64 9.89 6.53
C GLY A 303 -21.05 10.30 6.95
N GLU A 304 -21.26 11.58 7.24
CA GLU A 304 -22.59 12.09 7.61
C GLU A 304 -23.60 11.96 6.47
N ALA A 305 -23.20 12.21 5.21
CA ALA A 305 -24.06 11.95 4.07
C ALA A 305 -24.47 10.47 3.97
N ALA A 306 -23.55 9.55 4.23
CA ALA A 306 -23.83 8.11 4.22
C ALA A 306 -24.78 7.68 5.34
N PHE A 307 -24.63 8.24 6.55
CA PHE A 307 -25.53 7.92 7.68
C PHE A 307 -26.94 8.51 7.51
N ASN A 308 -27.05 9.68 6.89
CA ASN A 308 -28.32 10.35 6.63
C ASN A 308 -29.05 9.82 5.37
N ALA A 309 -28.38 8.99 4.56
CA ALA A 309 -28.97 8.40 3.37
C ALA A 309 -30.09 7.41 3.74
N PRO A 310 -31.19 7.36 2.95
CA PRO A 310 -32.31 6.46 3.21
C PRO A 310 -31.96 4.98 3.04
N THR A 311 -30.86 4.69 2.32
CA THR A 311 -30.38 3.34 2.05
C THR A 311 -28.88 3.24 2.30
N ASP A 312 -28.41 2.07 2.71
CA ASP A 312 -26.98 1.81 2.88
C ASP A 312 -26.22 2.06 1.57
N PRO A 313 -25.03 2.69 1.63
CA PRO A 313 -24.18 2.86 0.47
C PRO A 313 -23.77 1.51 -0.12
N PHE A 314 -23.67 1.47 -1.44
CA PHE A 314 -23.10 0.33 -2.16
C PHE A 314 -21.58 0.48 -2.29
N PHE A 315 -20.87 -0.64 -2.45
CA PHE A 315 -19.40 -0.67 -2.61
C PHE A 315 -18.88 0.09 -3.84
N ASN A 316 -19.75 0.44 -4.79
CA ASN A 316 -19.40 1.20 -5.99
C ASN A 316 -19.67 2.71 -5.83
N GLN A 317 -19.93 3.19 -4.61
CA GLN A 317 -20.13 4.60 -4.29
C GLN A 317 -18.94 5.15 -3.51
N ALA A 318 -18.49 6.36 -3.87
CA ALA A 318 -17.26 6.94 -3.33
C ALA A 318 -17.32 7.31 -1.83
N GLY A 319 -18.51 7.60 -1.30
CA GLY A 319 -18.68 8.28 0.00
C GLY A 319 -17.91 7.64 1.16
N LEU A 320 -18.08 6.33 1.38
CA LEU A 320 -17.39 5.64 2.48
C LEU A 320 -15.86 5.55 2.29
N TYR A 321 -15.38 5.61 1.04
CA TYR A 321 -13.95 5.60 0.74
C TYR A 321 -13.34 6.98 0.93
N LYS A 322 -14.03 8.05 0.53
CA LYS A 322 -13.60 9.42 0.80
C LYS A 322 -13.62 9.75 2.30
N ASP A 323 -14.63 9.26 3.02
CA ASP A 323 -14.66 9.31 4.49
C ASP A 323 -13.40 8.66 5.10
N PHE A 324 -13.03 7.48 4.62
CA PHE A 324 -11.79 6.81 5.03
C PHE A 324 -10.55 7.64 4.71
N PHE A 325 -10.43 8.19 3.50
CA PHE A 325 -9.24 8.95 3.12
C PHE A 325 -9.00 10.15 4.03
N ILE A 326 -10.05 10.90 4.38
CA ILE A 326 -9.94 12.02 5.31
C ILE A 326 -9.54 11.54 6.70
N ASN A 327 -10.27 10.58 7.25
CA ASN A 327 -10.06 10.10 8.61
C ASN A 327 -8.67 9.46 8.80
N TYR A 328 -8.23 8.65 7.82
CA TYR A 328 -6.92 8.02 7.84
C TYR A 328 -5.80 9.05 7.65
N SER A 329 -5.95 10.01 6.72
CA SER A 329 -4.96 11.08 6.53
C SER A 329 -4.76 11.88 7.82
N ASN A 330 -5.85 12.25 8.51
CA ASN A 330 -5.75 12.95 9.80
C ASN A 330 -4.95 12.15 10.84
N GLN A 331 -5.14 10.83 10.92
CA GLN A 331 -4.34 10.01 11.84
C GLN A 331 -2.86 9.96 11.45
N VAL A 332 -2.55 9.87 10.16
CA VAL A 332 -1.18 9.88 9.68
C VAL A 332 -0.52 11.23 9.93
N THR A 333 -1.18 12.35 9.62
CA THR A 333 -0.69 13.71 9.89
C THR A 333 -0.42 13.91 11.38
N ASN A 334 -1.36 13.54 12.24
CA ASN A 334 -1.19 13.65 13.69
C ASN A 334 0.01 12.84 14.21
N LEU A 335 0.28 11.66 13.65
CA LEU A 335 1.47 10.89 13.99
C LEU A 335 2.73 11.52 13.38
N GLY A 336 2.64 12.04 12.15
CA GLY A 336 3.75 12.65 11.42
C GLY A 336 4.36 13.86 12.14
N GLU A 337 3.53 14.65 12.83
CA GLU A 337 3.95 15.82 13.62
C GLU A 337 4.72 15.46 14.91
N LEU A 338 4.65 14.21 15.36
CA LEU A 338 5.27 13.75 16.60
C LEU A 338 6.66 13.17 16.36
N GLY A 339 7.53 13.26 17.38
CA GLY A 339 8.77 12.50 17.43
C GLY A 339 8.51 11.00 17.70
N LEU A 340 9.48 10.14 17.37
CA LEU A 340 9.31 8.68 17.39
C LEU A 340 8.78 8.12 18.73
N LYS A 341 9.30 8.62 19.86
CA LYS A 341 8.84 8.21 21.20
C LYS A 341 7.38 8.60 21.46
N ASP A 342 6.97 9.78 21.02
CA ASP A 342 5.61 10.27 21.20
C ASP A 342 4.63 9.61 20.23
N ARG A 343 5.06 9.26 19.00
CA ARG A 343 4.32 8.37 18.09
C ARG A 343 4.01 7.04 18.76
N TYR A 344 5.02 6.39 19.35
CA TYR A 344 4.83 5.14 20.09
C TYR A 344 3.86 5.29 21.26
N ASN A 345 4.03 6.32 22.11
CA ASN A 345 3.15 6.55 23.25
C ASN A 345 1.69 6.79 22.81
N THR A 346 1.52 7.56 21.73
CA THR A 346 0.20 7.86 21.14
C THR A 346 -0.46 6.60 20.59
N LEU A 347 0.23 5.85 19.72
CA LEU A 347 -0.28 4.57 19.20
C LEU A 347 -0.63 3.60 20.31
N ARG A 348 0.23 3.48 21.32
CA ARG A 348 -0.01 2.60 22.47
C ARG A 348 -1.24 3.03 23.26
N SER A 349 -1.46 4.32 23.50
CA SER A 349 -2.68 4.81 24.17
C SER A 349 -3.91 4.48 23.34
N GLN A 350 -3.91 4.84 22.06
CA GLN A 350 -5.03 4.66 21.15
C GLN A 350 -5.40 3.18 20.96
N LEU A 351 -4.43 2.27 20.90
CA LEU A 351 -4.71 0.83 20.82
C LEU A 351 -5.27 0.26 22.12
N ASN A 352 -4.82 0.75 23.29
CA ASN A 352 -5.44 0.35 24.57
C ASN A 352 -6.88 0.86 24.68
N GLU A 353 -7.13 2.09 24.23
CA GLU A 353 -8.48 2.67 24.16
C GLU A 353 -9.36 1.86 23.20
N ALA A 354 -8.87 1.52 22.00
CA ALA A 354 -9.58 0.67 21.05
C ALA A 354 -9.96 -0.69 21.68
N ASN A 355 -9.03 -1.33 22.40
CA ASN A 355 -9.30 -2.60 23.09
C ASN A 355 -10.43 -2.48 24.13
N ALA A 356 -10.44 -1.39 24.90
CA ALA A 356 -11.53 -1.11 25.84
C ALA A 356 -12.86 -0.89 25.11
N LYS A 357 -12.85 -0.16 23.99
CA LYS A 357 -14.06 0.11 23.20
C LYS A 357 -14.64 -1.14 22.54
N TYR A 358 -13.80 -2.04 22.02
CA TYR A 358 -14.27 -3.35 21.57
C TYR A 358 -14.92 -4.15 22.69
N SER A 359 -14.37 -4.11 23.91
CA SER A 359 -14.95 -4.78 25.07
C SER A 359 -16.33 -4.22 25.44
N GLU A 360 -16.52 -2.89 25.34
CA GLU A 360 -17.82 -2.23 25.56
C GLU A 360 -18.86 -2.64 24.49
N ILE A 361 -18.46 -2.66 23.22
CA ILE A 361 -19.34 -3.02 22.09
C ILE A 361 -19.78 -4.50 22.18
N ALA A 362 -18.86 -5.39 22.55
CA ALA A 362 -19.10 -6.84 22.61
C ALA A 362 -20.15 -7.26 23.65
N VAL A 363 -20.60 -6.35 24.53
CA VAL A 363 -21.69 -6.61 25.49
C VAL A 363 -23.03 -6.84 24.79
N GLY A 364 -23.25 -6.24 23.62
CA GLY A 364 -24.54 -6.31 22.91
C GLY A 364 -24.46 -6.42 21.39
N ILE A 365 -23.30 -6.19 20.78
CA ILE A 365 -23.12 -6.31 19.33
C ILE A 365 -22.00 -7.32 19.04
N ASP A 366 -22.37 -8.43 18.42
CA ASP A 366 -21.42 -9.42 17.92
C ASP A 366 -20.90 -8.98 16.54
N LEU A 367 -19.75 -8.32 16.53
CA LEU A 367 -19.12 -7.88 15.28
C LEU A 367 -18.77 -9.08 14.39
N GLU A 368 -18.93 -8.89 13.09
CA GLU A 368 -18.54 -9.89 12.09
C GLU A 368 -17.02 -10.17 12.13
N LEU A 369 -16.58 -11.31 11.58
CA LEU A 369 -15.19 -11.78 11.64
C LEU A 369 -14.14 -10.69 11.32
N HIS A 370 -14.37 -9.87 10.30
CA HIS A 370 -13.42 -8.82 9.89
C HIS A 370 -13.60 -7.50 10.65
N GLY A 371 -14.72 -7.32 11.37
CA GLY A 371 -14.99 -6.14 12.19
C GLY A 371 -14.53 -6.27 13.65
N ARG A 372 -14.17 -7.47 14.10
CA ARG A 372 -13.69 -7.73 15.48
C ARG A 372 -12.33 -7.09 15.75
N GLY A 373 -12.02 -6.92 17.04
CA GLY A 373 -10.78 -6.32 17.54
C GLY A 373 -9.60 -7.29 17.73
N ASP A 374 -9.64 -8.48 17.12
CA ASP A 374 -8.65 -9.55 17.36
C ASP A 374 -7.21 -9.14 16.97
N HIS A 375 -7.03 -8.10 16.16
CA HIS A 375 -5.74 -7.54 15.77
C HIS A 375 -5.13 -6.59 16.80
N ILE A 376 -5.91 -6.01 17.70
CA ILE A 376 -5.46 -4.93 18.59
C ILE A 376 -4.36 -5.42 19.55
N GLN A 377 -4.55 -6.58 20.19
CA GLN A 377 -3.56 -7.13 21.10
C GLN A 377 -2.25 -7.54 20.37
N PRO A 378 -2.30 -8.25 19.22
CA PRO A 378 -1.13 -8.45 18.38
C PRO A 378 -0.38 -7.15 18.04
N TRP A 379 -1.09 -6.09 17.67
CA TRP A 379 -0.47 -4.81 17.32
C TRP A 379 0.20 -4.14 18.52
N LEU A 380 -0.45 -4.17 19.70
CA LEU A 380 0.16 -3.73 20.97
C LEU A 380 1.46 -4.49 21.25
N ASN A 381 1.46 -5.82 21.09
CA ASN A 381 2.64 -6.65 21.31
C ASN A 381 3.79 -6.26 20.38
N VAL A 382 3.49 -6.04 19.09
CA VAL A 382 4.45 -5.63 18.07
C VAL A 382 5.07 -4.27 18.40
N ILE A 383 4.27 -3.23 18.63
CA ILE A 383 4.81 -1.88 18.90
C ILE A 383 5.60 -1.82 20.21
N ASN A 384 5.17 -2.58 21.24
CA ASN A 384 5.90 -2.66 22.50
C ASN A 384 7.25 -3.38 22.31
N LYS A 385 7.28 -4.44 21.49
CA LYS A 385 8.52 -5.17 21.15
C LYS A 385 9.47 -4.28 20.36
N TYR A 386 8.96 -3.55 19.36
CA TYR A 386 9.73 -2.59 18.56
C TYR A 386 10.31 -1.48 19.45
N ALA A 387 9.49 -0.86 20.29
CA ALA A 387 9.92 0.23 21.17
C ALA A 387 10.99 -0.20 22.18
N ARG A 388 10.88 -1.41 22.77
CA ARG A 388 11.92 -1.94 23.66
C ARG A 388 13.27 -2.12 22.96
N ARG A 389 13.27 -2.46 21.66
CA ARG A 389 14.50 -2.75 20.92
C ARG A 389 15.13 -1.51 20.31
N TYR A 390 14.32 -0.53 19.89
CA TYR A 390 14.79 0.54 19.00
C TYR A 390 14.43 1.96 19.42
N ILE A 391 13.55 2.17 20.41
CA ILE A 391 13.09 3.52 20.81
C ILE A 391 13.53 3.86 22.23
N ASN A 392 13.43 2.88 23.15
CA ASN A 392 13.75 3.06 24.57
C ASN A 392 15.15 2.55 24.94
N GLY A 393 15.89 2.03 23.96
CA GLY A 393 17.24 1.46 24.12
C GLY A 393 18.33 2.51 24.13
#